data_AF-A0A2N0Q1A9-F1
#
_entry.id   AF-A0A2N0Q1A9-F1
#
_cell.length_a   1.000
_cell.length_b   1.000
_cell.length_c   1.000
_cell.angle_alpha   90.00
_cell.angle_beta   90.00
_cell.angle_gamma   90.00
#
_symmetry.space_group_name_H-M   'P 1'
#
loop_
_entity.id
_entity.type
_entity.pdbx_description
1 polymer ?
#
loop_
_entity_poly.entity_id
_entity_poly.type
_entity_poly.pdbx_seq_one_letter_code
_entity_poly.pdbx_strand_id
1 'polypeptide(L)'
;MFSFTDRKNTKTAEVSFSNGTYSIGCYPTHGPIFGGDFSCKDCATNWKFNNYFHSYPDINIPTGSIQVDDYEVFQVKKLKQ
;
A
#
# COMPACT_ATOMS: atom_id res chain seq x y z
N MET A 1 -2.78 -1.03 -5.69
CA MET A 1 -3.32 -1.26 -4.34
C MET A 1 -4.70 -1.88 -4.47
N PHE A 2 -5.10 -2.75 -3.55
CA PHE A 2 -6.46 -3.28 -3.52
C PHE A 2 -6.96 -3.31 -2.08
N SER A 3 -8.27 -3.24 -1.91
CA SER A 3 -8.94 -3.33 -0.62
C SER A 3 -10.16 -4.25 -0.74
N PHE A 4 -10.53 -4.87 0.37
CA PHE A 4 -11.78 -5.60 0.49
C PHE A 4 -12.50 -5.06 1.72
N THR A 5 -13.72 -4.57 1.55
CA THR A 5 -14.58 -4.23 2.69
C THR A 5 -15.01 -5.49 3.44
N ASP A 6 -15.23 -6.60 2.72
CA ASP A 6 -15.42 -7.93 3.28
C ASP A 6 -14.47 -8.93 2.62
N ARG A 7 -13.49 -9.43 3.39
CA ARG A 7 -12.50 -10.40 2.88
C ARG A 7 -13.12 -11.71 2.37
N LYS A 8 -14.35 -12.06 2.78
CA LYS A 8 -15.06 -13.27 2.33
C LYS A 8 -15.83 -13.04 1.02
N ASN A 9 -16.01 -11.79 0.60
CA ASN A 9 -16.77 -11.44 -0.59
C ASN A 9 -15.88 -10.76 -1.63
N THR A 10 -15.43 -11.52 -2.63
CA THR A 10 -14.53 -11.01 -3.66
C THR A 10 -15.14 -9.89 -4.52
N LYS A 11 -16.47 -9.73 -4.52
CA LYS A 11 -17.15 -8.64 -5.24
C LYS A 11 -16.97 -7.28 -4.57
N THR A 12 -16.54 -7.25 -3.30
CA THR A 12 -16.20 -5.99 -2.61
C THR A 12 -14.74 -5.59 -2.82
N ALA A 13 -14.04 -6.24 -3.76
CA ALA A 13 -12.69 -5.86 -4.10
C ALA A 13 -12.70 -4.55 -4.88
N GLU A 14 -11.98 -3.56 -4.36
CA GLU A 14 -11.66 -2.35 -5.12
C GLU A 14 -10.17 -2.35 -5.46
N VAL A 15 -9.83 -1.91 -6.67
CA VAL A 15 -8.45 -1.87 -7.16
C VAL A 15 -8.11 -0.45 -7.58
N SER A 16 -6.95 -0.01 -7.13
CA SER A 16 -6.36 1.30 -7.40
C SER A 16 -5.00 1.13 -8.03
N PHE A 17 -4.73 1.91 -9.07
CA PHE A 17 -3.45 1.92 -9.78
C PHE A 17 -2.69 3.21 -9.46
N SER A 18 -1.36 3.12 -9.42
CA SER A 18 -0.55 4.33 -9.26
C SER A 18 -0.78 5.27 -10.45
N ASN A 19 -0.90 6.56 -10.17
CA ASN A 19 -1.00 7.61 -11.18
C ASN A 19 0.34 7.90 -11.90
N GLY A 20 1.40 7.15 -11.60
CA GLY A 20 2.74 7.29 -12.18
C GLY A 20 3.67 8.25 -11.41
N THR A 21 3.17 8.94 -10.38
CA THR A 21 3.96 9.84 -9.54
C THR A 21 4.11 9.24 -8.15
N TYR A 22 5.34 9.03 -7.70
CA TYR A 22 5.65 8.35 -6.44
C TYR A 22 4.90 7.01 -6.37
N SER A 23 5.33 6.02 -7.16
CA SER A 23 4.73 4.69 -7.14
C SER A 23 5.30 3.88 -5.96
N ILE A 24 5.87 2.70 -6.18
CA ILE A 24 6.43 1.89 -5.08
C ILE A 24 7.89 2.28 -4.87
N GLY A 25 8.31 2.38 -3.60
CA GLY A 25 9.69 2.70 -3.25
C GLY A 25 10.11 2.11 -1.90
N CYS A 26 11.36 2.40 -1.53
CA CYS A 26 11.92 2.10 -0.22
C CYS A 26 12.82 3.27 0.20
N TYR A 27 12.73 3.69 1.46
CA TYR A 27 13.60 4.71 2.03
C TYR A 27 14.39 4.11 3.20
N PRO A 28 15.62 4.57 3.48
CA PRO A 28 16.45 4.00 4.55
C PRO A 28 15.80 3.95 5.94
N THR A 29 14.86 4.86 6.21
CA THR A 29 14.14 4.99 7.49
C THR A 29 12.71 4.46 7.44
N HIS A 30 12.32 3.80 6.36
CA HIS A 30 10.96 3.28 6.18
C HIS A 30 11.00 1.84 5.70
N GLY A 31 9.92 1.11 5.96
CA GLY A 31 9.63 -0.10 5.22
C GLY A 31 9.26 0.21 3.75
N PRO A 32 8.61 -0.74 3.06
CA PRO A 32 8.02 -0.46 1.75
C PRO A 32 7.08 0.75 1.81
N ILE A 33 7.17 1.60 0.80
CA ILE A 33 6.24 2.71 0.61
C ILE A 33 5.45 2.54 -0.68
N PHE A 34 4.16 2.86 -0.62
CA PHE A 34 3.28 2.94 -1.77
C PHE A 34 2.88 4.40 -1.94
N GLY A 35 3.70 5.08 -2.74
CA GLY A 35 3.72 6.51 -2.94
C GLY A 35 4.07 7.29 -1.69
N GLY A 36 3.50 8.48 -1.57
CA GLY A 36 3.46 9.17 -0.28
C GLY A 36 2.26 8.76 0.57
N ASP A 37 1.36 7.94 0.03
CA ASP A 37 0.07 7.66 0.65
C ASP A 37 0.20 6.60 1.74
N PHE A 38 0.84 5.45 1.46
CA PHE A 38 0.93 4.36 2.42
C PHE A 38 2.38 4.08 2.80
N SER A 39 2.72 4.21 4.08
CA SER A 39 4.09 4.05 4.55
C SER A 39 4.16 3.53 5.99
N CYS A 40 5.25 2.84 6.30
CA CYS A 40 5.64 2.52 7.68
C CYS A 40 6.99 3.16 7.99
N LYS A 41 7.01 4.06 8.95
CA LYS A 41 8.25 4.67 9.44
C LYS A 41 8.92 3.75 10.44
N ASP A 42 10.25 3.69 10.40
CA ASP A 42 11.09 2.94 11.35
C ASP A 42 10.86 1.41 11.34
N CYS A 43 10.34 0.87 10.23
CA CYS A 43 10.10 -0.57 10.03
C CYS A 43 9.27 -1.22 11.16
N ALA A 44 8.35 -0.46 11.77
CA ALA A 44 7.50 -0.90 12.86
C ALA A 44 6.19 -1.56 12.37
N THR A 45 5.26 -1.79 13.29
CA THR A 45 3.89 -2.26 13.00
C THR A 45 2.91 -1.11 12.75
N ASN A 46 3.33 0.14 13.00
CA ASN A 46 2.50 1.33 12.83
C ASN A 46 2.60 1.84 11.39
N TRP A 47 1.67 1.42 10.56
CA TRP A 47 1.53 1.94 9.21
C TRP A 47 0.68 3.21 9.22
N LYS A 48 0.87 4.05 8.20
CA LYS A 48 0.09 5.26 8.01
C LYS A 48 -0.44 5.30 6.58
N PHE A 49 -1.74 5.52 6.45
CA PHE A 49 -2.35 5.92 5.19
C PHE A 49 -2.68 7.42 5.23
N ASN A 50 -2.00 8.18 4.39
CA ASN A 50 -2.14 9.60 4.17
C ASN A 50 -2.84 9.81 2.82
N ASN A 51 -3.92 10.59 2.80
CA ASN A 51 -4.65 10.87 1.57
C ASN A 51 -4.16 12.14 0.86
N TYR A 52 -3.00 12.71 1.25
CA TYR A 52 -2.48 13.97 0.71
C TYR A 52 -1.76 13.83 -0.63
N PHE A 53 -1.04 12.73 -0.88
CA PHE A 53 -0.16 12.63 -2.05
C PHE A 53 -0.91 12.19 -3.30
N HIS A 54 -2.06 11.53 -3.14
CA HIS A 54 -2.95 11.10 -4.21
C HIS A 54 -2.24 10.28 -5.29
N SER A 55 -1.16 9.57 -4.91
CA SER A 55 -0.41 8.67 -5.79
C SER A 55 -1.26 7.48 -6.22
N TYR A 56 -2.22 7.10 -5.38
CA TYR A 56 -3.24 6.09 -5.64
C TYR A 56 -4.64 6.69 -5.44
N PRO A 57 -5.59 6.48 -6.37
CA PRO A 57 -7.01 6.76 -6.14
C PRO A 57 -7.54 6.10 -4.87
N ASP A 58 -8.49 6.77 -4.22
CA ASP A 58 -9.17 6.27 -3.03
C ASP A 58 -9.96 5.00 -3.35
N ILE A 59 -9.76 3.99 -2.51
CA ILE A 59 -10.45 2.70 -2.52
C ILE A 59 -10.89 2.33 -1.10
N ASN A 60 -11.32 3.35 -0.35
CA ASN A 60 -11.89 3.24 0.98
C ASN A 60 -10.92 2.62 2.01
N ILE A 61 -9.62 2.91 1.90
CA ILE A 61 -8.65 2.50 2.92
C ILE A 61 -8.73 3.47 4.10
N PRO A 62 -8.84 2.97 5.35
CA PRO A 62 -8.87 3.83 6.52
C PRO A 62 -7.67 4.77 6.57
N THR A 63 -7.91 6.07 6.72
CA THR A 63 -6.84 7.06 6.88
C THR A 63 -6.33 7.07 8.32
N GLY A 64 -5.09 7.53 8.52
CA GLY A 64 -4.47 7.61 9.84
C GLY A 64 -3.56 6.41 10.14
N SER A 65 -3.46 6.05 11.42
CA SER A 65 -2.60 4.94 11.86
C SER A 65 -3.31 3.61 11.73
N ILE A 66 -2.66 2.68 11.04
CA ILE A 66 -3.11 1.31 10.84
C ILE A 66 -2.12 0.40 11.56
N GLN A 67 -2.64 -0.41 12.48
CA GLN A 67 -1.86 -1.49 13.09
C GLN A 67 -1.76 -2.63 12.08
N VAL A 68 -0.53 -3.00 11.73
CA VAL A 68 -0.24 -4.12 10.86
C VAL A 68 0.57 -5.12 11.65
N ASP A 69 0.03 -6.34 11.79
CA ASP A 69 0.69 -7.41 12.53
C ASP A 69 1.95 -7.90 11.80
N ASP A 70 1.86 -8.06 10.47
CA ASP A 70 2.97 -8.46 9.61
C ASP A 70 2.72 -8.02 8.15
N TYR A 71 3.77 -7.98 7.34
CA TYR A 71 3.67 -7.74 5.90
C TYR A 71 4.69 -8.56 5.11
N GLU A 72 4.27 -9.07 3.95
CA GLU A 72 5.10 -9.87 3.05
C GLU A 72 5.31 -9.13 1.73
N VAL A 73 6.55 -9.12 1.23
CA VAL A 73 6.91 -8.49 -0.06
C VAL A 73 7.36 -9.55 -1.05
N PHE A 74 6.63 -9.68 -2.16
CA PHE A 74 6.95 -10.60 -3.23
C PHE A 74 7.36 -9.84 -4.49
N GLN A 75 8.56 -10.12 -5.00
CA GLN A 75 8.99 -9.60 -6.30
C GLN A 75 8.74 -10.64 -7.39
N VAL A 76 7.72 -10.44 -8.21
CA VAL A 76 7.46 -11.28 -9.38
C VAL A 76 8.32 -10.79 -10.54
N LYS A 77 9.29 -11.60 -10.97
CA LYS A 77 10.11 -11.33 -12.17
C LYS A 77 9.66 -12.25 -13.28
N LYS A 78 9.41 -11.68 -14.48
CA LYS A 78 9.38 -12.49 -15.68
C LYS A 78 10.80 -12.95 -15.95
N LEU A 79 11.03 -14.26 -15.88
CA LEU A 79 12.24 -14.85 -16.46
C LEU A 79 12.08 -14.73 -17.98
N LYS A 80 13.05 -14.10 -18.65
CA LYS A 80 13.09 -14.17 -20.12
C LYS A 80 13.30 -15.65 -20.47
N GLN A 81 12.32 -16.24 -21.16
CA GLN A 81 12.52 -17.50 -21.88
C GLN A 81 13.37 -17.24 -23.13
#